data_AF-A0A0H2RKK9-F1
#
_entry.id   AF-A0A0H2RKK9-F1
#
_cell.length_a   1.000
_cell.length_b   1.000
_cell.length_c   1.000
_cell.angle_alpha   90.00
_cell.angle_beta   90.00
_cell.angle_gamma   90.00
#
_symmetry.space_group_name_H-M   'P 1'
#
loop_
_entity.id
_entity.type
_entity.pdbx_description
1 polymer ?
#
loop_
_entity_poly.entity_id
_entity_poly.type
_entity_poly.pdbx_seq_one_letter_code
_entity_poly.pdbx_strand_id
1 'polypeptide(L)'
;MPMLTPLRNILYAAASSSKAKKPAFGIWNTIASVPVVTTMARTPGISWIVIDAEHGQLNDTHIFTHSALISAAGGGNAVSPLVRIPVAEAWWVKRVLDSGAHGVMVPLVQNAAQVREVVSWTRYPPKGIRGFGPMYTHHTFGGTCTAEEYKNGADNVLVIVQIENKESVDNLEEIAQVDGLDVLFIGPFDLSLSLGVPFGGEAHQSAIARVLEVSHKYGKKAAIYCVDGAQAEIRAKEGFDMISVATDVDMIAKGFANQVAIASGDAGGNPVGSGYNAGN
;
A
#
# COMPACT_ATOMS: atom_id res chain seq x y z
N MET A 1 -24.33 -9.59 -1.16
CA MET A 1 -23.47 -9.25 0.01
C MET A 1 -22.43 -8.25 -0.50
N PRO A 2 -22.13 -7.14 0.18
CA PRO A 2 -21.19 -6.15 -0.36
C PRO A 2 -19.81 -6.80 -0.56
N MET A 3 -19.15 -6.49 -1.69
CA MET A 3 -17.80 -6.99 -1.94
C MET A 3 -16.82 -6.41 -0.93
N LEU A 4 -16.48 -7.19 0.08
CA LEU A 4 -15.42 -6.87 1.02
C LEU A 4 -14.11 -7.45 0.48
N THR A 5 -13.08 -6.61 0.41
CA THR A 5 -11.76 -7.02 -0.07
C THR A 5 -10.98 -7.72 1.06
N PRO A 6 -10.08 -8.67 0.74
CA PRO A 6 -9.32 -9.41 1.76
C PRO A 6 -8.64 -8.51 2.79
N LEU A 7 -7.92 -7.48 2.32
CA LEU A 7 -7.24 -6.53 3.20
C LEU A 7 -8.21 -5.75 4.10
N ARG A 8 -9.35 -5.26 3.57
CA ARG A 8 -10.34 -4.53 4.40
C ARG A 8 -10.85 -5.42 5.53
N ASN A 9 -11.09 -6.69 5.26
CA ASN A 9 -11.47 -7.66 6.30
C ASN A 9 -10.38 -7.80 7.36
N ILE A 10 -9.11 -7.87 6.99
CA ILE A 10 -7.99 -7.97 7.95
C ILE A 10 -7.91 -6.71 8.83
N LEU A 11 -8.04 -5.52 8.23
CA LEU A 11 -7.89 -4.24 8.93
C LEU A 11 -9.07 -3.93 9.86
N TYR A 12 -10.29 -4.32 9.49
CA TYR A 12 -11.50 -3.98 10.23
C TYR A 12 -12.19 -5.19 10.88
N ALA A 13 -11.60 -6.38 10.82
CA ALA A 13 -12.05 -7.51 11.62
C ALA A 13 -12.12 -7.11 13.09
N ALA A 14 -13.27 -7.43 13.72
CA ALA A 14 -13.42 -7.33 15.15
C ALA A 14 -12.29 -8.11 15.83
N ALA A 15 -11.64 -7.53 16.82
CA ALA A 15 -10.65 -8.23 17.62
C ALA A 15 -11.36 -9.38 18.34
N SER A 16 -11.28 -10.60 17.80
CA SER A 16 -11.75 -11.76 18.53
C SER A 16 -10.83 -11.92 19.73
N SER A 17 -11.45 -11.99 20.92
CA SER A 17 -10.78 -12.01 22.20
C SER A 17 -9.65 -13.05 22.29
N SER A 18 -8.53 -12.66 22.90
CA SER A 18 -7.32 -13.42 23.29
C SER A 18 -6.10 -13.49 22.36
N LYS A 19 -6.14 -13.00 21.11
CA LYS A 19 -4.93 -12.93 20.26
C LYS A 19 -4.58 -11.49 19.90
N ALA A 20 -3.32 -11.11 20.11
CA ALA A 20 -2.79 -9.85 19.60
C ALA A 20 -3.04 -9.77 18.08
N LYS A 21 -3.61 -8.67 17.62
CA LYS A 21 -3.88 -8.45 16.20
C LYS A 21 -2.56 -8.36 15.46
N LYS A 22 -2.28 -9.31 14.56
CA LYS A 22 -1.09 -9.25 13.72
C LYS A 22 -1.26 -8.15 12.66
N PRO A 23 -0.22 -7.38 12.34
CA PRO A 23 -0.27 -6.40 11.27
C PRO A 23 -0.47 -7.09 9.91
N ALA A 24 -1.05 -6.35 8.96
CA ALA A 24 -1.15 -6.77 7.57
C ALA A 24 0.17 -6.48 6.85
N PHE A 25 0.97 -7.51 6.64
CA PHE A 25 2.22 -7.40 5.88
C PHE A 25 1.98 -7.35 4.38
N GLY A 26 2.76 -6.55 3.65
CA GLY A 26 2.68 -6.49 2.20
C GLY A 26 3.99 -6.18 1.50
N ILE A 27 3.97 -6.28 0.17
CA ILE A 27 5.16 -6.18 -0.67
C ILE A 27 4.92 -5.16 -1.79
N TRP A 28 5.99 -4.48 -2.22
CA TRP A 28 5.97 -3.58 -3.37
C TRP A 28 6.34 -4.29 -4.66
N ASN A 29 5.50 -4.13 -5.67
CA ASN A 29 5.75 -4.57 -7.04
C ASN A 29 6.13 -3.38 -7.92
N THR A 30 7.39 -3.36 -8.35
CA THR A 30 7.97 -2.33 -9.23
C THR A 30 8.38 -2.87 -10.59
N ILE A 31 8.46 -4.20 -10.75
CA ILE A 31 8.88 -4.88 -11.97
C ILE A 31 7.65 -5.33 -12.78
N ALA A 32 7.63 -4.95 -14.06
CA ALA A 32 6.63 -5.37 -15.05
C ALA A 32 6.79 -6.83 -15.48
N SER A 33 6.46 -7.78 -14.59
CA SER A 33 6.64 -9.20 -14.86
C SER A 33 5.56 -10.06 -14.22
N VAL A 34 4.80 -10.77 -15.08
CA VAL A 34 3.77 -11.73 -14.68
C VAL A 34 4.34 -12.86 -13.80
N PRO A 35 5.46 -13.52 -14.15
CA PRO A 35 6.07 -14.52 -13.26
C PRO A 35 6.47 -13.96 -11.89
N VAL A 36 7.01 -12.74 -11.83
CA VAL A 36 7.43 -12.11 -10.57
C VAL A 36 6.21 -11.84 -9.69
N VAL A 37 5.20 -11.12 -10.19
CA VAL A 37 4.02 -10.78 -9.37
C VAL A 37 3.24 -12.03 -8.95
N THR A 38 3.17 -13.05 -9.81
CA THR A 38 2.52 -14.32 -9.47
C THR A 38 3.26 -15.05 -8.35
N THR A 39 4.60 -15.02 -8.37
CA THR A 39 5.43 -15.57 -7.30
C THR A 39 5.22 -14.81 -6.00
N MET A 40 5.23 -13.48 -6.06
CA MET A 40 4.96 -12.62 -4.91
C MET A 40 3.60 -12.93 -4.29
N ALA A 41 2.53 -12.96 -5.08
CA ALA A 41 1.16 -13.16 -4.60
C ALA A 41 0.94 -14.52 -3.92
N ARG A 42 1.77 -15.53 -4.23
CA ARG A 42 1.75 -16.86 -3.61
C ARG A 42 2.57 -16.97 -2.33
N THR A 43 3.24 -15.89 -1.91
CA THR A 43 4.07 -15.86 -0.69
C THR A 43 3.18 -15.96 0.54
N PRO A 44 3.33 -16.99 1.41
CA PRO A 44 2.52 -17.11 2.61
C PRO A 44 2.70 -15.92 3.56
N GLY A 45 1.62 -15.46 4.16
CA GLY A 45 1.66 -14.44 5.22
C GLY A 45 1.60 -12.99 4.74
N ILE A 46 1.59 -12.75 3.42
CA ILE A 46 1.29 -11.42 2.88
C ILE A 46 -0.22 -11.23 2.74
N SER A 47 -0.67 -10.00 2.96
CA SER A 47 -2.08 -9.59 2.91
C SER A 47 -2.37 -8.65 1.74
N TRP A 48 -1.34 -7.97 1.22
CA TRP A 48 -1.47 -7.01 0.13
C TRP A 48 -0.19 -6.89 -0.68
N ILE A 49 -0.35 -6.48 -1.93
CA ILE A 49 0.74 -6.06 -2.80
C ILE A 49 0.37 -4.69 -3.35
N VAL A 50 1.27 -3.71 -3.27
CA VAL A 50 1.13 -2.44 -3.99
C VAL A 50 1.77 -2.60 -5.36
N ILE A 51 1.00 -2.33 -6.40
CA ILE A 51 1.50 -2.13 -7.76
C ILE A 51 1.91 -0.67 -7.84
N ASP A 52 3.20 -0.42 -8.01
CA ASP A 52 3.77 0.92 -7.92
C ASP A 52 3.84 1.61 -9.29
N ALA A 53 2.85 2.44 -9.61
CA ALA A 53 2.84 3.21 -10.85
C ALA A 53 3.54 4.58 -10.73
N GLU A 54 4.10 4.92 -9.57
CA GLU A 54 4.82 6.18 -9.35
C GLU A 54 6.33 6.03 -9.60
N HIS A 55 6.94 4.99 -9.04
CA HIS A 55 8.37 4.73 -9.20
C HIS A 55 8.69 3.38 -9.85
N GLY A 56 7.70 2.51 -10.01
CA GLY A 56 7.85 1.26 -10.74
C GLY A 56 7.74 1.43 -12.26
N GLN A 57 8.08 0.38 -13.00
CA GLN A 57 7.98 0.34 -14.47
C GLN A 57 6.61 -0.16 -14.95
N LEU A 58 5.53 0.17 -14.22
CA LEU A 58 4.19 -0.36 -14.47
C LEU A 58 3.33 0.63 -15.26
N ASN A 59 2.66 0.14 -16.30
CA ASN A 59 1.69 0.89 -17.09
C ASN A 59 0.29 0.29 -16.91
N ASP A 60 -0.73 0.82 -17.59
CA ASP A 60 -2.11 0.35 -17.45
C ASP A 60 -2.30 -1.15 -17.72
N THR A 61 -1.60 -1.70 -18.72
CA THR A 61 -1.66 -3.14 -19.04
C THR A 61 -1.11 -3.97 -17.90
N HIS A 62 -0.01 -3.53 -17.29
CA HIS A 62 0.56 -4.18 -16.12
C HIS A 62 -0.37 -4.06 -14.91
N ILE A 63 -0.89 -2.85 -14.62
CA ILE A 63 -1.81 -2.62 -13.50
C ILE A 63 -3.02 -3.54 -13.59
N PHE A 64 -3.66 -3.64 -14.76
CA PHE A 64 -4.78 -4.55 -15.00
C PHE A 64 -4.38 -6.01 -14.78
N THR A 65 -3.33 -6.47 -15.47
CA THR A 65 -2.91 -7.87 -15.45
C THR A 65 -2.46 -8.30 -14.06
N HIS A 66 -1.67 -7.47 -13.38
CA HIS A 66 -1.16 -7.73 -12.04
C HIS A 66 -2.27 -7.71 -11.00
N SER A 67 -3.23 -6.78 -11.09
CA SER A 67 -4.41 -6.79 -10.21
C SER A 67 -5.19 -8.10 -10.29
N ALA A 68 -5.45 -8.59 -11.51
CA ALA A 68 -6.11 -9.88 -11.72
C ALA A 68 -5.33 -11.05 -11.14
N LEU A 69 -4.01 -11.11 -11.38
CA LEU A 69 -3.17 -12.20 -10.88
C LEU A 69 -3.01 -12.21 -9.37
N ILE A 70 -2.88 -11.03 -8.74
CA ILE A 70 -2.78 -10.90 -7.29
C ILE A 70 -4.08 -11.36 -6.64
N SER A 71 -5.23 -10.88 -7.11
CA SER A 71 -6.53 -11.30 -6.58
C SER A 71 -6.83 -12.79 -6.85
N ALA A 72 -6.33 -13.33 -7.95
CA ALA A 72 -6.49 -14.73 -8.32
C ALA A 72 -5.50 -15.68 -7.62
N ALA A 73 -4.63 -15.18 -6.73
CA ALA A 73 -3.76 -16.02 -5.91
C ALA A 73 -4.60 -16.90 -4.95
N GLY A 74 -5.16 -17.97 -5.49
CA GLY A 74 -5.96 -18.97 -4.80
C GLY A 74 -5.07 -20.02 -4.13
N GLY A 75 -5.51 -20.48 -2.96
CA GLY A 75 -4.76 -21.46 -2.15
C GLY A 75 -4.81 -21.18 -0.63
N GLY A 76 -5.76 -20.39 -0.15
CA GLY A 76 -5.89 -20.03 1.27
C GLY A 76 -5.17 -18.74 1.68
N ASN A 77 -4.49 -18.05 0.75
CA ASN A 77 -3.80 -16.79 1.00
C ASN A 77 -4.45 -15.66 0.17
N ALA A 78 -5.48 -15.03 0.72
CA ALA A 78 -6.19 -13.95 0.03
C ALA A 78 -5.38 -12.65 0.10
N VAL A 79 -4.88 -12.18 -1.06
CA VAL A 79 -4.05 -10.97 -1.17
C VAL A 79 -4.83 -9.88 -1.90
N SER A 80 -4.83 -8.66 -1.39
CA SER A 80 -5.42 -7.50 -2.09
C SER A 80 -4.40 -6.82 -3.01
N PRO A 81 -4.71 -6.60 -4.31
CA PRO A 81 -3.99 -5.66 -5.14
C PRO A 81 -4.35 -4.23 -4.73
N LEU A 82 -3.34 -3.46 -4.36
CA LEU A 82 -3.42 -2.02 -4.19
C LEU A 82 -2.65 -1.36 -5.34
N VAL A 83 -2.98 -0.13 -5.71
CA VAL A 83 -2.22 0.62 -6.70
C VAL A 83 -1.80 1.96 -6.12
N ARG A 84 -0.49 2.24 -6.13
CA ARG A 84 0.02 3.59 -5.90
C ARG A 84 0.00 4.33 -7.23
N ILE A 85 -0.78 5.40 -7.31
CA ILE A 85 -0.88 6.24 -8.51
C ILE A 85 0.26 7.26 -8.54
N PRO A 86 0.71 7.72 -9.72
CA PRO A 86 1.83 8.66 -9.82
C PRO A 86 1.46 10.10 -9.40
N VAL A 87 0.18 10.42 -9.34
CA VAL A 87 -0.31 11.77 -9.03
C VAL A 87 -1.75 11.73 -8.56
N ALA A 88 -2.13 12.65 -7.66
CA ALA A 88 -3.49 12.83 -7.16
C ALA A 88 -4.43 13.41 -8.24
N GLU A 89 -4.92 12.55 -9.12
CA GLU A 89 -5.82 12.94 -10.22
C GLU A 89 -7.02 11.99 -10.33
N ALA A 90 -8.22 12.55 -10.50
CA ALA A 90 -9.46 11.78 -10.55
C ALA A 90 -9.46 10.69 -11.65
N TRP A 91 -8.82 10.98 -12.78
CA TRP A 91 -8.75 10.03 -13.90
C TRP A 91 -7.84 8.84 -13.60
N TRP A 92 -6.76 9.03 -12.83
CA TRP A 92 -5.91 7.93 -12.35
C TRP A 92 -6.68 7.03 -11.39
N VAL A 93 -7.36 7.62 -10.39
CA VAL A 93 -8.18 6.87 -9.43
C VAL A 93 -9.22 6.01 -10.15
N LYS A 94 -9.95 6.59 -11.11
CA LYS A 94 -10.93 5.84 -11.91
C LYS A 94 -10.27 4.66 -12.65
N ARG A 95 -9.18 4.91 -13.38
CA ARG A 95 -8.48 3.88 -14.18
C ARG A 95 -8.05 2.69 -13.33
N VAL A 96 -7.35 2.94 -12.22
CA VAL A 96 -6.78 1.85 -11.40
C VAL A 96 -7.86 1.04 -10.70
N LEU A 97 -8.96 1.68 -10.28
CA LEU A 97 -10.10 0.97 -9.71
C LEU A 97 -10.87 0.16 -10.78
N ASP A 98 -10.99 0.67 -12.01
CA ASP A 98 -11.57 -0.07 -13.14
C ASP A 98 -10.67 -1.22 -13.62
N SER A 99 -9.35 -1.14 -13.38
CA SER A 99 -8.40 -2.24 -13.53
C SER A 99 -8.50 -3.30 -12.41
N GLY A 100 -9.34 -3.07 -11.40
CA GLY A 100 -9.67 -4.02 -10.34
C GLY A 100 -8.84 -3.90 -9.06
N ALA A 101 -8.19 -2.76 -8.83
CA ALA A 101 -7.56 -2.47 -7.55
C ALA A 101 -8.58 -2.51 -6.40
N HIS A 102 -8.20 -3.12 -5.29
CA HIS A 102 -8.99 -3.16 -4.04
C HIS A 102 -8.86 -1.87 -3.22
N GLY A 103 -7.87 -1.04 -3.54
CA GLY A 103 -7.61 0.24 -2.93
C GLY A 103 -6.62 1.06 -3.73
N VAL A 104 -6.64 2.36 -3.52
CA VAL A 104 -5.74 3.32 -4.15
C VAL A 104 -4.87 4.00 -3.08
N MET A 105 -3.57 4.08 -3.35
CA MET A 105 -2.61 4.84 -2.58
C MET A 105 -2.24 6.11 -3.34
N VAL A 106 -2.43 7.26 -2.71
CA VAL A 106 -2.21 8.57 -3.30
C VAL A 106 -1.00 9.24 -2.65
N PRO A 107 0.07 9.54 -3.42
CA PRO A 107 1.26 10.20 -2.91
C PRO A 107 1.03 11.69 -2.71
N LEU A 108 1.96 12.33 -1.98
CA LEU A 108 2.13 13.78 -1.90
C LEU A 108 0.85 14.56 -1.53
N VAL A 109 -0.03 13.99 -0.71
CA VAL A 109 -1.15 14.77 -0.18
C VAL A 109 -0.65 15.80 0.83
N GLN A 110 -1.28 16.97 0.89
CA GLN A 110 -0.82 18.07 1.73
C GLN A 110 -1.83 18.48 2.81
N ASN A 111 -3.13 18.32 2.52
CA ASN A 111 -4.19 18.84 3.40
C ASN A 111 -5.51 18.06 3.25
N ALA A 112 -6.43 18.32 4.18
CA ALA A 112 -7.72 17.63 4.24
C ALA A 112 -8.64 17.90 3.03
N ALA A 113 -8.49 19.04 2.34
CA ALA A 113 -9.30 19.35 1.16
C ALA A 113 -8.96 18.41 0.00
N GLN A 114 -7.67 18.26 -0.30
CA GLN A 114 -7.18 17.32 -1.32
C GLN A 114 -7.61 15.88 -1.00
N VAL A 115 -7.56 15.47 0.28
CA VAL A 115 -7.99 14.13 0.69
C VAL A 115 -9.49 13.93 0.50
N ARG A 116 -10.33 14.95 0.75
CA ARG A 116 -11.77 14.88 0.44
C ARG A 116 -12.03 14.73 -1.06
N GLU A 117 -11.25 15.39 -1.91
CA GLU A 117 -11.33 15.19 -3.35
C GLU A 117 -10.99 13.75 -3.74
N VAL A 118 -9.86 13.22 -3.24
CA VAL A 118 -9.46 11.82 -3.45
C VAL A 118 -10.57 10.85 -3.05
N VAL A 119 -11.17 11.02 -1.86
CA VAL A 119 -12.30 10.18 -1.41
C VAL A 119 -13.45 10.27 -2.41
N SER A 120 -13.83 11.47 -2.84
CA SER A 120 -14.91 11.68 -3.81
C SER A 120 -14.65 10.98 -5.15
N TRP A 121 -13.39 10.84 -5.57
CA TRP A 121 -13.01 10.16 -6.82
C TRP A 121 -13.15 8.64 -6.74
N THR A 122 -13.19 8.06 -5.54
CA THR A 122 -13.36 6.61 -5.33
C THR A 122 -14.82 6.16 -5.26
N ARG A 123 -15.76 7.07 -4.98
CA ARG A 123 -17.18 6.77 -4.73
C ARG A 123 -18.06 7.17 -5.92
N TYR A 124 -19.11 6.39 -6.14
CA TYR A 124 -20.15 6.72 -7.12
C TYR A 124 -21.12 7.79 -6.59
N PRO A 125 -21.82 8.53 -7.47
CA PRO A 125 -22.91 9.42 -7.07
C PRO A 125 -23.96 8.67 -6.22
N PRO A 126 -24.53 9.31 -5.17
CA PRO A 126 -24.33 10.71 -4.75
C PRO A 126 -23.15 10.95 -3.80
N LYS A 127 -22.39 9.91 -3.41
CA LYS A 127 -21.32 10.01 -2.41
C LYS A 127 -19.98 10.51 -2.97
N GLY A 128 -19.87 10.57 -4.30
CA GLY A 128 -18.68 11.01 -5.00
C GLY A 128 -18.95 11.22 -6.49
N ILE A 129 -17.88 11.29 -7.27
CA ILE A 129 -17.93 11.67 -8.69
C ILE A 129 -17.32 10.60 -9.62
N ARG A 130 -17.06 9.39 -9.12
CA ARG A 130 -16.49 8.32 -9.94
C ARG A 130 -17.41 7.99 -11.13
N GLY A 131 -16.86 7.93 -12.33
CA GLY A 131 -17.59 7.48 -13.52
C GLY A 131 -17.82 5.98 -13.49
N PHE A 132 -19.03 5.52 -13.84
CA PHE A 132 -19.38 4.09 -13.84
C PHE A 132 -19.12 3.46 -15.21
N GLY A 133 -18.10 2.60 -15.29
CA GLY A 133 -17.78 1.79 -16.46
C GLY A 133 -16.84 0.62 -16.16
N PRO A 134 -17.19 -0.29 -15.22
CA PRO A 134 -16.27 -1.29 -14.69
C PRO A 134 -16.14 -2.53 -15.60
N MET A 135 -15.78 -2.33 -16.88
CA MET A 135 -15.79 -3.40 -17.89
C MET A 135 -14.93 -4.62 -17.52
N TYR A 136 -13.84 -4.39 -16.78
CA TYR A 136 -12.81 -5.40 -16.53
C TYR A 136 -12.67 -5.82 -15.06
N THR A 137 -13.43 -5.22 -14.16
CA THR A 137 -13.23 -5.44 -12.72
C THR A 137 -13.63 -6.86 -12.30
N HIS A 138 -14.58 -7.48 -13.00
CA HIS A 138 -14.98 -8.87 -12.74
C HIS A 138 -13.81 -9.87 -12.75
N HIS A 139 -12.72 -9.60 -13.48
CA HIS A 139 -11.51 -10.43 -13.49
C HIS A 139 -10.80 -10.50 -12.13
N THR A 140 -10.87 -9.44 -11.32
CA THR A 140 -10.25 -9.41 -9.98
C THR A 140 -11.18 -9.94 -8.88
N PHE A 141 -12.44 -10.23 -9.21
CA PHE A 141 -13.45 -10.72 -8.28
C PHE A 141 -13.98 -12.10 -8.70
N GLY A 142 -13.07 -13.00 -9.09
CA GLY A 142 -13.39 -14.40 -9.39
C GLY A 142 -14.17 -14.64 -10.68
N GLY A 143 -14.31 -13.63 -11.54
CA GLY A 143 -15.01 -13.73 -12.83
C GLY A 143 -16.55 -13.71 -12.73
N THR A 144 -17.11 -13.58 -11.53
CA THR A 144 -18.56 -13.69 -11.29
C THR A 144 -19.20 -12.39 -10.82
N CYS A 145 -18.41 -11.38 -10.47
CA CYS A 145 -18.93 -10.09 -10.00
C CYS A 145 -19.74 -9.38 -11.07
N THR A 146 -21.00 -9.07 -10.75
CA THR A 146 -21.86 -8.24 -11.57
C THR A 146 -21.49 -6.76 -11.46
N ALA A 147 -21.95 -5.95 -12.41
CA ALA A 147 -21.75 -4.50 -12.38
C ALA A 147 -22.44 -3.84 -11.17
N GLU A 148 -23.58 -4.38 -10.72
CA GLU A 148 -24.30 -3.89 -9.55
C GLU A 148 -23.56 -4.23 -8.25
N GLU A 149 -23.05 -5.46 -8.10
CA GLU A 149 -22.22 -5.84 -6.95
C GLU A 149 -20.95 -4.98 -6.86
N TYR A 150 -20.33 -4.71 -8.01
CA TYR A 150 -19.20 -3.79 -8.10
C TYR A 150 -19.56 -2.37 -7.63
N LYS A 151 -20.68 -1.83 -8.14
CA LYS A 151 -21.19 -0.52 -7.74
C LYS A 151 -21.42 -0.45 -6.23
N ASN A 152 -22.07 -1.47 -5.67
CA ASN A 152 -22.41 -1.55 -4.25
C ASN A 152 -21.16 -1.78 -3.36
N GLY A 153 -20.07 -2.29 -3.93
CA GLY A 153 -18.78 -2.44 -3.27
C GLY A 153 -17.91 -1.18 -3.26
N ALA A 154 -18.31 -0.08 -3.93
CA ALA A 154 -17.48 1.11 -4.04
C ALA A 154 -17.09 1.74 -2.70
N ASP A 155 -17.95 1.62 -1.68
CA ASP A 155 -17.68 2.09 -0.32
C ASP A 155 -16.62 1.24 0.42
N ASN A 156 -16.29 0.06 -0.11
CA ASN A 156 -15.27 -0.84 0.46
C ASN A 156 -13.89 -0.69 -0.20
N VAL A 157 -13.74 0.16 -1.21
CA VAL A 157 -12.44 0.50 -1.77
C VAL A 157 -11.63 1.23 -0.70
N LEU A 158 -10.43 0.73 -0.41
CA LEU A 158 -9.52 1.37 0.54
C LEU A 158 -8.97 2.66 -0.05
N VAL A 159 -9.09 3.76 0.68
CA VAL A 159 -8.47 5.04 0.39
C VAL A 159 -7.26 5.21 1.29
N ILE A 160 -6.08 5.25 0.67
CA ILE A 160 -4.79 5.34 1.36
C ILE A 160 -4.11 6.62 0.87
N VAL A 161 -3.62 7.45 1.79
CA VAL A 161 -2.86 8.66 1.44
C VAL A 161 -1.51 8.64 2.11
N GLN A 162 -0.48 9.13 1.40
CA GLN A 162 0.86 9.18 1.95
C GLN A 162 1.12 10.44 2.76
N ILE A 163 1.61 10.26 3.99
CA ILE A 163 2.12 11.30 4.87
C ILE A 163 3.63 11.30 4.73
N GLU A 164 4.12 12.15 3.83
CA GLU A 164 5.52 12.13 3.40
C GLU A 164 6.08 13.52 3.08
N ASN A 165 5.37 14.57 3.49
CA ASN A 165 5.86 15.93 3.40
C ASN A 165 5.52 16.74 4.66
N LYS A 166 6.26 17.82 4.88
CA LYS A 166 6.08 18.69 6.05
C LYS A 166 4.65 19.20 6.19
N GLU A 167 4.00 19.59 5.10
CA GLU A 167 2.64 20.14 5.12
C GLU A 167 1.61 19.12 5.59
N SER A 168 1.72 17.86 5.13
CA SER A 168 0.88 16.75 5.59
C SER A 168 1.06 16.45 7.08
N VAL A 169 2.26 16.64 7.61
CA VAL A 169 2.54 16.50 9.05
C VAL A 169 1.95 17.67 9.84
N ASP A 170 2.03 18.88 9.31
CA ASP A 170 1.46 20.07 9.95
C ASP A 170 -0.09 19.98 9.98
N ASN A 171 -0.72 19.47 8.91
CA ASN A 171 -2.17 19.29 8.75
C ASN A 171 -2.71 17.91 9.18
N LEU A 172 -1.89 17.11 9.87
CA LEU A 172 -2.12 15.68 10.07
C LEU A 172 -3.46 15.34 10.73
N GLU A 173 -3.87 16.10 11.77
CA GLU A 173 -5.14 15.84 12.45
C GLU A 173 -6.35 16.15 11.57
N GLU A 174 -6.29 17.20 10.75
CA GLU A 174 -7.37 17.56 9.83
C GLU A 174 -7.51 16.51 8.73
N ILE A 175 -6.38 16.02 8.21
CA ILE A 175 -6.34 14.91 7.24
C ILE A 175 -6.96 13.65 7.85
N ALA A 176 -6.55 13.30 9.08
CA ALA A 176 -7.03 12.12 9.79
C ALA A 176 -8.54 12.18 10.11
N GLN A 177 -9.17 13.35 10.11
CA GLN A 177 -10.61 13.50 10.34
C GLN A 177 -11.47 13.30 9.09
N VAL A 178 -10.87 13.23 7.90
CA VAL A 178 -11.63 13.10 6.65
C VAL A 178 -12.42 11.78 6.63
N ASP A 179 -13.73 11.88 6.43
CA ASP A 179 -14.60 10.72 6.24
C ASP A 179 -14.29 10.01 4.92
N GLY A 180 -14.37 8.68 4.92
CA GLY A 180 -14.02 7.84 3.78
C GLY A 180 -12.51 7.64 3.54
N LEU A 181 -11.62 8.32 4.28
CA LEU A 181 -10.21 7.98 4.36
C LEU A 181 -9.99 6.77 5.28
N ASP A 182 -9.25 5.76 4.84
CA ASP A 182 -9.03 4.54 5.63
C ASP A 182 -7.64 4.49 6.29
N VAL A 183 -6.58 4.87 5.55
CA VAL A 183 -5.18 4.61 5.93
C VAL A 183 -4.30 5.84 5.74
N LEU A 184 -3.50 6.16 6.76
CA LEU A 184 -2.38 7.10 6.67
C LEU A 184 -1.10 6.28 6.50
N PHE A 185 -0.48 6.38 5.33
CA PHE A 185 0.71 5.61 4.97
C PHE A 185 1.96 6.50 5.02
N ILE A 186 2.99 6.09 5.74
CA ILE A 186 4.23 6.87 5.86
C ILE A 186 5.19 6.45 4.75
N GLY A 187 5.58 7.41 3.90
CA GLY A 187 6.74 7.34 3.02
C GLY A 187 7.96 7.91 3.74
N PRO A 188 8.79 7.09 4.42
CA PRO A 188 9.77 7.60 5.38
C PRO A 188 10.95 8.33 4.72
N PHE A 189 11.27 8.01 3.46
CA PHE A 189 12.36 8.69 2.75
C PHE A 189 11.98 10.13 2.42
N ASP A 190 10.86 10.33 1.72
CA ASP A 190 10.35 11.66 1.39
C ASP A 190 10.00 12.46 2.64
N LEU A 191 9.47 11.81 3.68
CA LEU A 191 9.21 12.46 4.97
C LEU A 191 10.48 13.08 5.56
N SER A 192 11.56 12.31 5.62
CA SER A 192 12.85 12.78 6.14
C SER A 192 13.39 13.95 5.32
N LEU A 193 13.35 13.83 3.99
CA LEU A 193 13.82 14.86 3.06
C LEU A 193 13.00 16.14 3.19
N SER A 194 11.66 16.03 3.21
CA SER A 194 10.75 17.17 3.28
C SER A 194 10.82 17.90 4.62
N LEU A 195 11.05 17.18 5.72
CA LEU A 195 11.28 17.78 7.04
C LEU A 195 12.69 18.38 7.19
N GLY A 196 13.62 18.05 6.29
CA GLY A 196 15.02 18.49 6.38
C GLY A 196 15.77 17.88 7.58
N VAL A 197 15.44 16.65 7.95
CA VAL A 197 16.03 15.95 9.11
C VAL A 197 16.75 14.67 8.67
N PRO A 198 17.73 14.16 9.46
CA PRO A 198 18.39 12.90 9.15
C PRO A 198 17.42 11.71 9.15
N PHE A 199 17.53 10.85 8.13
CA PHE A 199 16.77 9.61 8.08
C PHE A 199 17.12 8.73 9.29
N GLY A 200 16.11 8.06 9.85
CA GLY A 200 16.23 7.32 11.11
C GLY A 200 16.50 8.13 12.39
N GLY A 201 16.80 9.44 12.32
CA GLY A 201 17.11 10.29 13.47
C GLY A 201 15.90 10.60 14.37
N GLU A 202 16.16 11.17 15.55
CA GLU A 202 15.13 11.41 16.59
C GLU A 202 13.92 12.21 16.07
N ALA A 203 14.15 13.30 15.34
CA ALA A 203 13.07 14.12 14.78
C ALA A 203 12.24 13.35 13.74
N HIS A 204 12.89 12.51 12.92
CA HIS A 204 12.21 11.67 11.95
C HIS A 204 11.37 10.58 12.63
N GLN A 205 11.93 9.89 13.64
CA GLN A 205 11.19 8.89 14.42
C GLN A 205 10.02 9.52 15.19
N SER A 206 10.19 10.74 15.70
CA SER A 206 9.12 11.48 16.38
C SER A 206 7.96 11.80 15.42
N ALA A 207 8.26 12.18 14.17
CA ALA A 207 7.24 12.39 13.14
C ALA A 207 6.50 11.08 12.82
N ILE A 208 7.22 9.96 12.68
CA ILE A 208 6.63 8.63 12.46
C ILE A 208 5.70 8.23 13.61
N ALA A 209 6.15 8.40 14.85
CA ALA A 209 5.35 8.10 16.05
C ALA A 209 4.09 8.98 16.12
N ARG A 210 4.19 10.27 15.75
CA ARG A 210 3.03 11.17 15.69
C ARG A 210 2.00 10.73 14.66
N VAL A 211 2.42 10.26 13.47
CA VAL A 211 1.48 9.74 12.46
C VAL A 211 0.78 8.48 12.96
N LEU A 212 1.49 7.56 13.63
CA LEU A 212 0.89 6.40 14.26
C LEU A 212 -0.17 6.79 15.30
N GLU A 213 0.18 7.66 16.24
CA GLU A 213 -0.72 8.13 17.29
C GLU A 213 -1.97 8.80 16.72
N VAL A 214 -1.81 9.75 15.79
CA VAL A 214 -2.93 10.49 15.21
C VAL A 214 -3.82 9.57 14.35
N SER A 215 -3.23 8.60 13.64
CA SER A 215 -4.01 7.60 12.90
C SER A 215 -4.98 6.89 13.83
N HIS A 216 -4.48 6.35 14.94
CA HIS A 216 -5.30 5.61 15.90
C HIS A 216 -6.28 6.50 16.65
N LYS A 217 -5.88 7.73 17.03
CA LYS A 217 -6.75 8.75 17.66
C LYS A 217 -8.03 8.98 16.87
N TYR A 218 -7.95 9.02 15.54
CA TYR A 218 -9.10 9.24 14.65
C TYR A 218 -9.64 7.97 13.99
N GLY A 219 -9.27 6.78 14.50
CA GLY A 219 -9.78 5.50 14.02
C GLY A 219 -9.29 5.10 12.63
N LYS A 220 -8.25 5.75 12.11
CA LYS A 220 -7.56 5.40 10.85
C LYS A 220 -6.54 4.30 11.09
N LYS A 221 -6.14 3.62 10.02
CA LYS A 221 -5.05 2.65 10.06
C LYS A 221 -3.72 3.35 9.83
N ALA A 222 -2.74 3.01 10.66
CA ALA A 222 -1.37 3.49 10.49
C ALA A 222 -0.61 2.50 9.60
N ALA A 223 0.04 3.01 8.56
CA ALA A 223 0.83 2.21 7.64
C ALA A 223 2.21 2.80 7.39
N ILE A 224 3.19 1.96 7.05
CA ILE A 224 4.57 2.41 6.80
C ILE A 224 5.29 1.52 5.79
N TYR A 225 6.08 2.16 4.92
CA TYR A 225 7.07 1.48 4.10
C TYR A 225 8.28 1.04 4.92
N CYS A 226 8.69 -0.23 4.81
CA CYS A 226 9.98 -0.71 5.31
C CYS A 226 10.76 -1.39 4.19
N VAL A 227 12.08 -1.24 4.21
CA VAL A 227 12.98 -1.81 3.20
C VAL A 227 13.20 -3.31 3.35
N ASP A 228 12.95 -3.85 4.55
CA ASP A 228 13.12 -5.26 4.87
C ASP A 228 12.26 -5.70 6.07
N GLY A 229 12.30 -7.01 6.34
CA GLY A 229 11.59 -7.64 7.45
C GLY A 229 12.09 -7.24 8.84
N ALA A 230 13.35 -6.82 9.00
CA ALA A 230 13.90 -6.44 10.30
C ALA A 230 13.32 -5.09 10.75
N GLN A 231 13.27 -4.13 9.83
CA GLN A 231 12.59 -2.86 10.08
C GLN A 231 11.08 -3.08 10.27
N ALA A 232 10.45 -3.96 9.48
CA ALA A 232 9.04 -4.28 9.64
C ALA A 232 8.70 -4.90 11.00
N GLU A 233 9.58 -5.73 11.58
CA GLU A 233 9.40 -6.29 12.92
C GLU A 233 9.36 -5.19 14.00
N ILE A 234 10.24 -4.19 13.88
CA ILE A 234 10.26 -3.02 14.79
C ILE A 234 8.93 -2.27 14.69
N ARG A 235 8.49 -1.94 13.47
CA ARG A 235 7.21 -1.24 13.24
C ARG A 235 5.99 -2.04 13.70
N ALA A 236 6.05 -3.37 13.59
CA ALA A 236 5.01 -4.24 14.11
C ALA A 236 4.89 -4.15 15.64
N LYS A 237 6.03 -4.08 16.35
CA LYS A 237 6.06 -3.93 17.82
C LYS A 237 5.58 -2.54 18.26
N GLU A 238 5.79 -1.52 17.44
CA GLU A 238 5.28 -0.16 17.68
C GLU A 238 3.75 -0.07 17.52
N GLY A 239 3.13 -0.98 16.78
CA GLY A 239 1.67 -1.08 16.66
C GLY A 239 1.09 -0.64 15.32
N PHE A 240 1.91 -0.54 14.26
CA PHE A 240 1.42 -0.26 12.91
C PHE A 240 0.45 -1.35 12.42
N ASP A 241 -0.59 -0.97 11.68
CA ASP A 241 -1.62 -1.89 11.17
C ASP A 241 -1.24 -2.52 9.82
N MET A 242 -0.55 -1.76 8.96
CA MET A 242 -0.11 -2.20 7.62
C MET A 242 1.37 -1.89 7.41
N ILE A 243 2.15 -2.89 7.03
CA ILE A 243 3.61 -2.74 7.00
C ILE A 243 4.15 -3.36 5.72
N SER A 244 4.87 -2.58 4.93
CA SER A 244 5.65 -3.17 3.83
C SER A 244 6.84 -3.93 4.40
N VAL A 245 7.15 -5.10 3.83
CA VAL A 245 8.29 -5.93 4.29
C VAL A 245 9.39 -6.09 3.24
N ALA A 246 9.11 -5.72 1.99
CA ALA A 246 10.00 -5.93 0.86
C ALA A 246 9.54 -5.16 -0.40
N THR A 247 10.49 -4.98 -1.31
CA THR A 247 10.26 -4.61 -2.72
C THR A 247 10.84 -5.70 -3.62
N ASP A 248 10.17 -6.02 -4.72
CA ASP A 248 10.59 -7.07 -5.65
C ASP A 248 12.00 -6.86 -6.22
N VAL A 249 12.34 -5.66 -6.67
CA VAL A 249 13.68 -5.33 -7.19
C VAL A 249 14.78 -5.53 -6.15
N ASP A 250 14.55 -5.10 -4.91
CA ASP A 250 15.47 -5.29 -3.78
C ASP A 250 15.70 -6.77 -3.50
N MET A 251 14.63 -7.57 -3.46
CA MET A 251 14.70 -8.99 -3.12
C MET A 251 15.45 -9.77 -4.18
N ILE A 252 15.26 -9.44 -5.46
CA ILE A 252 16.01 -10.04 -6.56
C ILE A 252 17.50 -9.66 -6.44
N ALA A 253 17.82 -8.37 -6.30
CA ALA A 253 19.19 -7.90 -6.21
C ALA A 253 19.94 -8.49 -5.00
N LYS A 254 19.34 -8.42 -3.80
CA LYS A 254 19.90 -8.97 -2.56
C LYS A 254 20.06 -10.49 -2.65
N GLY A 255 19.08 -11.20 -3.24
CA GLY A 255 19.13 -12.64 -3.43
C GLY A 255 20.30 -13.09 -4.29
N PHE A 256 20.49 -12.48 -5.46
CA PHE A 256 21.64 -12.78 -6.33
C PHE A 256 22.97 -12.38 -5.68
N ALA A 257 23.05 -11.19 -5.09
CA ALA A 257 24.25 -10.71 -4.41
C ALA A 257 24.72 -11.68 -3.31
N ASN A 258 23.79 -12.18 -2.51
CA ASN A 258 24.09 -13.14 -1.45
C ASN A 258 24.67 -14.45 -2.00
N GLN A 259 24.12 -14.99 -3.10
CA GLN A 259 24.66 -16.22 -3.69
C GLN A 259 26.06 -16.02 -4.29
N VAL A 260 26.30 -14.88 -4.94
CA VAL A 260 27.64 -14.53 -5.46
C VAL A 260 28.63 -14.40 -4.31
N ALA A 261 28.28 -13.68 -3.24
CA ALA A 261 29.14 -13.51 -2.06
C ALA A 261 29.54 -14.86 -1.43
N ILE A 262 28.58 -15.78 -1.28
CA ILE A 262 28.83 -17.15 -0.78
C ILE A 262 29.77 -17.90 -1.73
N ALA A 263 29.52 -17.86 -3.04
CA ALA A 263 30.33 -18.55 -4.04
C ALA A 263 31.77 -18.01 -4.13
N SER A 264 31.97 -16.72 -3.87
CA SER A 264 33.26 -16.05 -3.88
C SER A 264 34.08 -16.26 -2.58
N GLY A 265 33.50 -16.86 -1.54
CA GLY A 265 34.14 -16.98 -0.22
C GLY A 265 34.07 -15.69 0.61
N ASP A 266 33.38 -14.66 0.11
CA ASP A 266 33.14 -13.39 0.79
C ASP A 266 31.85 -13.48 1.60
N ALA A 267 31.85 -14.34 2.63
CA ALA A 267 30.74 -14.45 3.59
C ALA A 267 30.61 -13.14 4.41
N GLY A 268 30.12 -12.08 3.77
CA GLY A 268 30.05 -10.72 4.30
C GLY A 268 29.92 -9.60 3.25
N GLY A 269 29.78 -9.91 1.96
CA GLY A 269 29.70 -8.91 0.89
C GLY A 269 28.62 -7.84 1.11
N ASN A 270 29.00 -6.57 0.93
CA ASN A 270 28.13 -5.40 1.11
C ASN A 270 26.76 -5.55 0.42
N PRO A 271 25.66 -5.09 1.05
CA PRO A 271 24.34 -5.18 0.44
C PRO A 271 24.31 -4.41 -0.90
N VAL A 272 23.86 -5.08 -1.96
CA VAL A 272 23.63 -4.43 -3.26
C VAL A 272 22.46 -3.45 -3.11
N GLY A 273 22.70 -2.21 -3.54
CA GLY A 273 21.72 -1.12 -3.55
C GLY A 273 20.68 -1.26 -4.65
N SER A 274 19.43 -0.95 -4.31
CA SER A 274 18.28 -0.94 -5.21
C SER A 274 17.66 0.45 -5.41
N GLY A 275 18.36 1.51 -4.98
CA GLY A 275 17.84 2.88 -4.94
C GLY A 275 17.12 3.26 -3.63
N TYR A 276 16.66 2.27 -2.85
CA TYR A 276 16.06 2.46 -1.52
C TYR A 276 17.04 2.20 -0.34
N ASN A 277 18.29 1.85 -0.63
CA ASN A 277 19.32 1.80 0.41
C ASN A 277 19.74 3.23 0.76
N ALA A 278 19.09 3.84 1.76
CA ALA A 278 19.69 4.95 2.47
C ALA A 278 20.98 4.41 3.10
N GLY A 279 22.14 4.86 2.60
CA GLY A 279 23.41 4.61 3.28
C GLY A 279 23.30 5.04 4.74
N ASN A 280 23.91 4.24 5.62
CA ASN A 280 23.97 4.51 7.06
C ASN A 280 24.25 5.98 7.40
#